data_AF-A0A7L3GRT3-F1
#
_entry.id   AF-A0A7L3GRT3-F1
#
_cell.length_a   1.000
_cell.length_b   1.000
_cell.length_c   1.000
_cell.angle_alpha   90.00
_cell.angle_beta   90.00
_cell.angle_gamma   90.00
#
_symmetry.space_group_name_H-M   'P 1'
#
loop_
_entity.id
_entity.type
_entity.pdbx_description
1 polymer ?
#
loop_
_entity_poly.entity_id
_entity_poly.type
_entity_poly.pdbx_seq_one_letter_code
_entity_poly.pdbx_strand_id
1 'polypeptide(L)'
;QSLCTLRGCCWSPQSDTSVPWCFFSSDHGYQVHGQLRTTQEGFQATLTRLPSPSLFGSDIDTVLLAAEHQAPHRFRFKITDPKMQRFEVPHEHVGPFSGPAASNLKYKVDV
;
A
#
# COMPACT_ATOMS: atom_id res chain seq x y z
N GLN A 1 -9.30 23.12 12.15
CA GLN A 1 -8.10 23.68 11.47
C GLN A 1 -6.79 23.24 12.11
N SER A 2 -6.47 23.60 13.36
CA SER A 2 -5.15 23.35 13.98
C SER A 2 -4.66 21.90 13.88
N LEU A 3 -5.50 20.92 14.24
CA LEU A 3 -5.17 19.49 14.12
C LEU A 3 -4.94 19.07 12.66
N CYS A 4 -5.64 19.67 11.71
CA CYS A 4 -5.46 19.38 10.28
C CYS A 4 -4.08 19.81 9.80
N THR A 5 -3.69 21.04 10.14
CA THR A 5 -2.37 21.58 9.81
C THR A 5 -1.26 20.84 10.52
N LEU A 6 -1.45 20.45 11.79
CA LEU A 6 -0.49 19.64 12.55
C LEU A 6 -0.25 18.27 11.87
N ARG A 7 -1.31 17.69 11.29
CA ARG A 7 -1.24 16.45 10.53
C ARG A 7 -0.72 16.63 9.10
N GLY A 8 -0.37 17.85 8.67
CA GLY A 8 0.09 18.13 7.31
C GLY A 8 -0.99 17.93 6.24
N CYS A 9 -2.27 17.99 6.62
CA CYS A 9 -3.40 17.80 5.71
C CYS A 9 -3.91 19.13 5.13
N CYS A 10 -4.77 19.04 4.12
CA CYS A 10 -5.45 20.18 3.52
C CYS A 10 -6.72 20.54 4.30
N TRP A 11 -6.88 21.83 4.64
CA TRP A 11 -8.06 22.36 5.33
C TRP A 11 -8.95 23.13 4.36
N SER A 12 -10.17 22.64 4.15
CA SER A 12 -11.18 23.29 3.29
C SER A 12 -12.57 23.09 3.89
N PRO A 13 -13.10 24.06 4.67
CA PRO A 13 -14.42 23.94 5.26
C PRO A 13 -15.50 23.91 4.18
N GLN A 14 -16.51 23.05 4.36
CA GLN A 14 -17.59 22.82 3.41
C GLN A 14 -18.94 23.08 4.07
N SER A 15 -19.93 23.53 3.29
CA SER A 15 -21.30 23.70 3.77
C SER A 15 -21.99 22.36 4.07
N ASP A 16 -21.66 21.34 3.29
CA ASP A 16 -22.11 19.97 3.50
C ASP A 16 -21.22 19.28 4.55
N THR A 17 -21.83 18.82 5.64
CA THR A 17 -21.14 18.15 6.75
C THR A 17 -20.66 16.75 6.41
N SER A 18 -21.14 16.16 5.31
CA SER A 18 -20.67 14.85 4.83
C SER A 18 -19.32 14.93 4.09
N VAL A 19 -18.93 16.12 3.63
CA VAL A 19 -17.66 16.34 2.95
C VAL A 19 -16.57 16.63 3.99
N PRO A 20 -15.45 15.88 4.00
CA PRO A 20 -14.42 16.07 5.01
C PRO A 20 -13.75 17.44 4.89
N TRP A 21 -13.84 18.26 5.94
CA TRP A 21 -13.18 19.56 5.99
C TRP A 21 -11.65 19.48 6.06
N CYS A 22 -11.13 18.32 6.48
CA CYS A 22 -9.71 18.03 6.55
C CYS A 22 -9.43 16.72 5.82
N PHE A 23 -8.60 16.77 4.77
CA PHE A 23 -8.32 15.64 3.91
C PHE A 23 -6.82 15.55 3.58
N PHE A 24 -6.37 14.36 3.18
CA PHE A 24 -4.96 14.12 2.88
C PHE A 24 -4.46 15.00 1.73
N SER A 25 -3.25 15.54 1.88
CA SER A 25 -2.49 16.12 0.76
C SER A 25 -1.79 15.02 -0.05
N SER A 26 -1.26 15.38 -1.21
CA SER A 26 -0.41 14.49 -2.02
C SER A 26 0.94 14.16 -1.36
N ASP A 27 1.31 14.83 -0.28
CA ASP A 27 2.56 14.61 0.45
C ASP A 27 2.45 13.45 1.45
N HIS A 28 1.24 12.92 1.64
CA HIS A 28 0.99 11.73 2.45
C HIS A 28 1.03 10.48 1.59
N GLY A 29 1.69 9.44 2.10
CA GLY A 29 1.73 8.13 1.46
C GLY A 29 3.16 7.63 1.29
N TYR A 30 3.35 6.83 0.25
CA TYR A 30 4.62 6.20 -0.07
C TYR A 30 4.92 6.38 -1.55
N GLN A 31 6.21 6.42 -1.88
CA GLN A 31 6.70 6.40 -3.24
C GLN A 31 7.47 5.12 -3.51
N VAL A 32 7.47 4.65 -4.77
CA VAL A 32 8.32 3.54 -5.20
C VAL A 32 9.78 3.98 -5.10
N HIS A 33 10.58 3.20 -4.38
CA HIS A 33 12.02 3.40 -4.27
C HIS A 33 12.74 2.48 -5.27
N GLY A 34 13.33 3.08 -6.30
CA GLY A 34 14.02 2.34 -7.36
C GLY A 34 13.05 1.81 -8.42
N GLN A 35 13.32 0.60 -8.93
CA GLN A 35 12.51 -0.04 -9.98
C GLN A 35 11.74 -1.24 -9.43
N LEU A 36 10.65 -1.60 -10.11
CA LEU A 36 9.94 -2.84 -9.86
C LEU A 36 10.87 -4.03 -10.14
N ARG A 37 10.87 -5.00 -9.24
CA ARG A 37 11.59 -6.25 -9.38
C ARG A 37 10.64 -7.36 -9.78
N THR A 38 10.79 -7.90 -10.99
CA THR A 38 10.03 -9.09 -11.43
C THR A 38 10.36 -10.29 -10.55
N THR A 39 9.34 -11.08 -10.20
CA THR A 39 9.49 -12.36 -9.50
C THR A 39 8.82 -13.47 -10.30
N GLN A 40 8.96 -14.72 -9.86
CA GLN A 40 8.31 -15.85 -10.51
C GLN A 40 6.78 -15.74 -10.46
N GLU A 41 6.24 -15.21 -9.36
CA GLU A 41 4.82 -15.07 -9.07
C GLU A 41 4.22 -13.77 -9.65
N GLY A 42 5.05 -12.74 -9.86
CA GLY A 42 4.62 -11.43 -10.35
C GLY A 42 5.73 -10.39 -10.22
N PHE A 43 5.62 -9.48 -9.26
CA PHE A 43 6.62 -8.44 -9.03
C PHE A 43 6.66 -7.98 -7.57
N GLN A 44 7.73 -7.26 -7.24
CA GLN A 44 7.90 -6.59 -5.96
C GLN A 44 8.34 -5.14 -6.15
N ALA A 45 7.96 -4.28 -5.21
CA ALA A 45 8.44 -2.91 -5.14
C ALA A 45 8.71 -2.55 -3.69
N THR A 46 9.87 -1.95 -3.43
CA THR A 46 10.14 -1.29 -2.16
C THR A 46 9.47 0.07 -2.18
N LEU A 47 8.66 0.37 -1.18
CA LEU A 47 8.00 1.67 -1.03
C LEU A 47 8.62 2.40 0.17
N THR A 48 8.91 3.68 -0.01
CA THR A 48 9.44 4.56 1.04
C THR A 48 8.43 5.63 1.39
N ARG A 49 8.19 5.81 2.69
CA ARG A 49 7.24 6.80 3.21
C ARG A 49 7.67 8.20 2.78
N LEU A 50 6.71 8.99 2.31
CA LEU A 50 6.94 10.41 2.07
C LEU A 50 7.11 11.14 3.42
N PRO A 51 7.91 12.23 3.47
CA PRO A 51 8.16 12.95 4.70
C PRO A 51 6.93 13.77 5.12
N SER A 52 5.97 13.12 5.78
CA SER A 52 4.76 13.76 6.34
C SER A 52 4.65 13.56 7.86
N PRO A 53 3.92 14.43 8.59
CA PRO A 53 3.68 14.22 10.02
C PRO A 53 3.04 12.86 10.31
N SER A 54 3.34 12.30 11.49
CA SER A 54 2.68 11.08 11.95
C SER A 54 1.24 11.36 12.37
N LEU A 55 0.31 10.49 11.98
CA LEU A 55 -1.09 10.62 12.39
C LEU A 55 -1.36 9.94 13.73
N PHE A 56 -0.75 8.77 13.94
CA PHE A 56 -1.04 7.86 15.07
C PHE A 56 0.23 7.26 15.70
N GLY A 57 1.42 7.66 15.27
CA GLY A 57 2.70 7.11 15.72
C GLY A 57 3.11 5.82 15.03
N SER A 58 4.37 5.40 15.28
CA SER A 58 4.94 4.13 14.82
C SER A 58 4.82 3.87 13.30
N ASP A 59 5.04 4.92 12.50
CA ASP A 59 5.13 4.80 11.04
C ASP A 59 6.25 3.84 10.63
N ILE A 60 6.04 3.11 9.52
CA ILE A 60 7.02 2.17 8.97
C ILE A 60 7.62 2.79 7.72
N ASP A 61 8.83 3.35 7.81
CA ASP A 61 9.42 4.14 6.73
C ASP A 61 9.63 3.36 5.42
N THR A 62 9.83 2.06 5.51
CA THR A 62 10.08 1.19 4.34
C THR A 62 9.17 -0.01 4.41
N VAL A 63 8.34 -0.19 3.38
CA VAL A 63 7.47 -1.35 3.22
C VAL A 63 7.77 -2.04 1.90
N LEU A 64 7.46 -3.34 1.82
CA LEU A 64 7.59 -4.14 0.62
C LEU A 64 6.20 -4.45 0.06
N LEU A 65 5.93 -3.98 -1.15
CA LEU A 65 4.81 -4.47 -1.96
C LEU A 65 5.26 -5.77 -2.64
N ALA A 66 4.52 -6.85 -2.42
CA ALA A 66 4.66 -8.11 -3.16
C ALA A 66 3.36 -8.44 -3.88
N ALA A 67 3.44 -8.57 -5.19
CA ALA A 67 2.32 -8.79 -6.09
C ALA A 67 2.42 -10.17 -6.76
N GLU A 68 1.31 -10.90 -6.74
CA GLU A 68 1.19 -12.29 -7.21
C GLU A 68 0.05 -12.37 -8.26
N HIS A 69 0.40 -12.82 -9.46
CA HIS A 69 -0.55 -13.14 -10.52
C HIS A 69 -1.06 -14.58 -10.35
N GLN A 70 -1.90 -14.81 -9.35
CA GLN A 70 -2.26 -16.17 -8.93
C GLN A 70 -3.10 -16.95 -9.96
N ALA A 71 -3.97 -16.28 -10.71
CA ALA A 71 -4.82 -16.89 -11.74
C ALA A 71 -5.25 -15.82 -12.78
N PRO A 72 -5.82 -16.22 -13.94
CA PRO A 72 -6.32 -15.26 -14.93
C PRO A 72 -7.30 -14.21 -14.37
N HIS A 73 -8.05 -14.57 -13.33
CA HIS A 73 -9.05 -13.72 -12.67
C HIS A 73 -8.70 -13.37 -11.22
N ARG A 74 -7.49 -13.74 -10.74
CA ARG A 74 -7.10 -13.52 -9.34
C ARG A 74 -5.73 -12.87 -9.28
N PHE A 75 -5.73 -11.63 -8.81
CA PHE A 75 -4.55 -10.89 -8.40
C PHE A 75 -4.50 -10.86 -6.88
N ARG A 76 -3.30 -10.98 -6.30
CA ARG A 76 -3.08 -10.73 -4.87
C ARG A 76 -1.90 -9.80 -4.72
N PHE A 77 -1.98 -8.90 -3.76
CA PHE A 77 -0.81 -8.17 -3.30
C PHE A 77 -0.80 -8.10 -1.79
N LYS A 78 0.38 -7.93 -1.21
CA LYS A 78 0.55 -7.60 0.21
C LYS A 78 1.57 -6.48 0.36
N ILE A 79 1.35 -5.64 1.36
CA ILE A 79 2.30 -4.63 1.81
C ILE A 79 2.77 -5.06 3.19
N THR A 80 4.06 -5.35 3.32
CA THR A 80 4.65 -5.91 4.55
C THR A 80 5.83 -5.08 5.01
N ASP A 81 6.12 -5.11 6.30
CA ASP A 81 7.39 -4.60 6.83
C ASP A 81 8.50 -5.63 6.51
N PRO A 82 9.54 -5.27 5.73
CA PRO A 82 10.61 -6.19 5.38
C PRO A 82 11.60 -6.43 6.52
N LYS A 83 11.60 -5.61 7.58
CA LYS A 83 12.52 -5.69 8.71
C LYS A 83 11.90 -6.41 9.91
N MET A 84 10.57 -6.37 10.04
CA MET A 84 9.85 -6.98 11.16
C MET A 84 8.66 -7.80 10.67
N GLN A 85 8.65 -9.08 11.01
CA GLN A 85 7.48 -9.93 10.73
C GLN A 85 6.29 -9.44 11.55
N ARG A 86 5.24 -9.00 10.84
CA ARG A 86 3.96 -8.60 11.44
C ARG A 86 3.00 -9.79 11.45
N PHE A 87 1.94 -9.65 12.24
CA PHE A 87 0.87 -10.65 12.26
C PHE A 87 0.27 -10.83 10.86
N GLU A 88 0.27 -12.06 10.37
CA GLU A 88 -0.51 -12.49 9.21
C GLU A 88 -1.61 -13.45 9.72
N VAL A 89 -2.82 -13.35 9.16
CA VAL A 89 -3.94 -14.20 9.57
C VAL A 89 -3.61 -15.67 9.28
N PRO A 90 -3.61 -16.57 10.28
CA PRO A 90 -3.39 -17.99 10.07
C PRO A 90 -4.66 -18.63 9.49
N HIS A 91 -4.92 -18.40 8.21
CA HIS A 91 -6.14 -18.86 7.56
C HIS A 91 -6.08 -20.35 7.22
N GLU A 92 -7.09 -21.11 7.63
CA GLU A 92 -7.12 -22.58 7.50
C GLU A 92 -7.06 -23.07 6.04
N HIS A 93 -7.61 -22.28 5.10
CA HIS A 93 -7.76 -22.68 3.69
C HIS A 93 -6.92 -21.85 2.70
N VAL A 94 -6.41 -20.69 3.12
CA VAL A 94 -5.69 -19.78 2.22
C VAL A 94 -4.21 -19.93 2.51
N GLY A 95 -3.54 -20.69 1.65
CA GLY A 95 -2.12 -20.95 1.75
C GLY A 95 -1.26 -19.90 1.02
N PRO A 96 0.07 -19.94 1.23
CA PRO A 96 1.01 -19.19 0.40
C PRO A 96 0.92 -19.64 -1.05
N PHE A 97 1.14 -18.70 -1.97
CA PHE A 97 1.25 -19.00 -3.40
C PHE A 97 2.70 -19.34 -3.75
N SER A 98 2.91 -20.44 -4.45
CA SER A 98 4.25 -20.92 -4.87
C SER A 98 4.31 -21.28 -6.36
N GLY A 99 3.30 -20.88 -7.14
CA GLY A 99 3.24 -21.12 -8.58
C GLY A 99 3.86 -19.98 -9.39
N PRO A 100 4.18 -20.22 -10.68
CA PRO A 100 4.50 -19.12 -11.58
C PRO A 100 3.30 -18.20 -11.78
N ALA A 101 3.57 -16.95 -12.16
CA ALA A 101 2.57 -15.99 -12.61
C ALA A 101 1.67 -16.61 -13.67
N ALA A 102 0.36 -16.47 -13.50
CA ALA A 102 -0.63 -16.98 -14.44
C ALA A 102 -0.54 -16.28 -15.79
N SER A 103 -0.75 -17.04 -16.87
CA SER A 103 -0.89 -16.51 -18.22
C SER A 103 -2.34 -16.08 -18.50
N ASN A 104 -2.56 -15.38 -19.62
CA ASN A 104 -3.89 -14.96 -20.10
C ASN A 104 -4.72 -14.15 -19.08
N LEU A 105 -4.04 -13.24 -18.37
CA LEU A 105 -4.65 -12.38 -17.37
C LEU A 105 -5.83 -11.59 -17.94
N LYS A 106 -6.90 -11.46 -17.15
CA LYS A 106 -8.10 -10.68 -17.46
C LYS A 106 -8.11 -9.30 -16.78
N TYR A 107 -6.95 -8.91 -16.28
CA TYR A 107 -6.70 -7.64 -15.61
C TYR A 107 -5.32 -7.12 -16.00
N LYS A 108 -5.11 -5.82 -15.82
CA LYS A 108 -3.82 -5.15 -15.93
C LYS A 108 -3.54 -4.44 -14.60
N VAL A 109 -2.30 -4.47 -14.15
CA VAL A 109 -1.86 -3.76 -12.94
C VAL A 109 -0.90 -2.66 -13.37
N ASP A 110 -1.20 -1.44 -12.97
CA ASP A 110 -0.34 -0.27 -13.13
C ASP A 110 0.07 0.20 -11.73
N VAL A 111 1.36 0.47 -11.54
CA VAL A 111 1.99 0.85 -10.27
C VAL A 111 2.60 2.24 -10.41
#